data_AF-A0A1W1BIE2-F1
#
_entry.id   AF-A0A1W1BIE2-F1
#
_cell.length_a   1.000
_cell.length_b   1.000
_cell.length_c   1.000
_cell.angle_alpha   90.00
_cell.angle_beta   90.00
_cell.angle_gamma   90.00
#
_symmetry.space_group_name_H-M   'P 1'
#
loop_
_entity.id
_entity.type
_entity.pdbx_description
1 polymer ?
#
loop_
_entity_poly.entity_id
_entity_poly.type
_entity_poly.pdbx_seq_one_letter_code
_entity_poly.pdbx_strand_id
1 'polypeptide(L)' 'MEINLVGEGLKFMVLGMIIVFVFLFVLVQVVKLQAFLINKYFPEKIPEVIPTTSNATQEAHHVAAIIAAISEFRKNQ' A
#
# COMPACT_ATOMS: atom_id res chain seq x y z
N MET A 1 -49.95 23.40 23.48
CA MET A 1 -49.18 22.40 22.72
C MET A 1 -48.23 21.74 23.69
N GLU A 2 -48.48 20.49 24.06
CA GLU A 2 -47.56 19.75 24.93
C GLU A 2 -46.34 19.33 24.11
N ILE A 3 -45.21 19.96 24.39
CA ILE A 3 -43.93 19.61 23.78
C ILE A 3 -43.44 18.37 24.53
N ASN A 4 -43.36 17.24 23.85
CA ASN A 4 -42.92 15.99 24.45
C ASN A 4 -41.38 15.97 24.45
N LEU A 5 -40.76 16.49 25.52
CA LEU A 5 -39.30 16.71 25.62
C LEU A 5 -38.49 15.43 25.29
N VAL A 6 -38.98 14.26 25.69
CA VAL A 6 -38.33 12.97 25.40
C VAL A 6 -38.39 12.66 23.90
N GLY A 7 -39.53 12.91 23.26
CA GLY A 7 -39.69 12.76 21.81
C GLY A 7 -38.84 13.75 21.02
N GLU A 8 -38.68 14.98 21.51
CA GLU A 8 -37.80 15.99 20.94
C GLU A 8 -36.32 15.57 21.04
N GLY A 9 -35.88 15.12 22.23
CA GLY A 9 -34.52 14.64 22.47
C GLY A 9 -34.15 13.44 21.61
N LEU A 10 -35.08 12.50 21.42
CA LEU A 10 -34.87 11.35 20.53
C LEU A 10 -34.67 11.77 19.07
N LYS A 11 -35.42 12.76 18.59
CA LYS A 11 -35.23 13.32 17.23
C LYS A 11 -33.83 13.92 17.07
N PHE A 12 -33.36 14.68 18.06
CA PHE A 12 -32.01 15.26 18.02
C PHE A 12 -30.91 14.20 18.12
N MET A 13 -31.11 13.13 18.89
CA MET A 13 -30.17 12.00 18.93
C MET A 13 -30.04 11.32 17.56
N VAL A 14 -31.16 11.00 16.92
CA VAL A 14 -31.17 10.38 15.58
C VAL A 14 -30.59 11.33 14.54
N LEU A 15 -30.96 12.61 14.59
CA LEU A 15 -30.44 13.63 13.67
C LEU A 15 -28.91 13.79 13.81
N GLY A 16 -28.42 13.83 15.06
CA GLY A 16 -26.99 13.86 15.37
C GLY A 16 -26.23 12.62 14.89
N MET A 17 -26.85 11.44 14.98
CA MET A 17 -26.25 10.21 14.48
C MET A 17 -26.15 10.22 12.95
N ILE A 18 -27.23 10.62 12.27
CA ILE A 18 -27.27 10.66 10.81
C ILE A 18 -26.24 11.66 10.25
N ILE A 19 -26.15 12.86 10.83
CA ILE A 19 -25.24 13.88 10.31
C ILE A 19 -23.77 13.44 10.42
N VAL A 20 -23.39 12.79 11.54
CA VAL A 20 -22.04 12.23 11.70
C VAL A 20 -21.80 11.11 10.70
N PHE A 21 -22.78 10.24 10.49
CA PHE A 21 -22.65 9.13 9.54
C PHE A 21 -22.47 9.63 8.10
N VAL A 22 -23.25 10.63 7.69
CA VAL A 22 -23.13 11.28 6.38
C VAL A 22 -21.76 11.96 6.24
N PHE A 23 -21.29 12.65 7.28
CA PHE A 23 -19.99 13.30 7.27
C PHE A 23 -18.84 12.29 7.07
N LEU A 24 -18.85 11.18 7.82
CA LEU A 24 -17.87 10.11 7.66
C LEU A 24 -17.96 9.46 6.27
N PHE A 25 -19.17 9.24 5.76
CA PHE A 25 -19.36 8.70 4.41
C PHE A 25 -18.74 9.61 3.34
N VAL A 26 -18.93 10.92 3.45
CA VAL A 26 -18.30 11.90 2.55
C VAL A 26 -16.78 11.86 2.67
N LEU A 27 -16.22 11.81 3.89
CA LEU A 27 -14.78 11.68 4.07
C LEU A 27 -14.21 10.44 3.39
N VAL A 28 -14.86 9.28 3.55
CA VAL A 28 -14.43 8.05 2.88
C VAL A 28 -14.46 8.22 1.35
N GLN A 29 -15.50 8.85 0.80
CA GLN A 29 -15.60 9.09 -0.63
C GLN A 29 -14.49 10.04 -1.14
N VAL A 30 -14.13 11.08 -0.39
CA VAL A 30 -13.02 11.98 -0.73
C VAL A 30 -11.70 11.23 -0.75
N VAL A 31 -11.43 10.42 0.28
CA VAL A 31 -10.18 9.61 0.33
C VAL A 31 -10.13 8.63 -0.83
N LYS A 32 -11.25 7.98 -1.19
CA LYS A 32 -11.32 7.10 -2.36
C LYS A 32 -11.09 7.86 -3.66
N LEU A 33 -11.62 9.08 -3.79
CA LEU A 33 -11.38 9.93 -4.96
C LEU A 33 -9.91 10.33 -5.07
N GLN A 34 -9.28 10.71 -3.95
CA GLN A 34 -7.84 10.98 -3.90
C GLN A 34 -7.04 9.75 -4.31
N ALA A 35 -7.34 8.57 -3.77
CA ALA A 35 -6.68 7.33 -4.14
C ALA A 35 -6.84 7.00 -5.63
N PHE A 36 -8.04 7.23 -6.21
CA PHE A 36 -8.28 7.05 -7.64
C PHE A 36 -7.44 8.02 -8.48
N LEU A 37 -7.38 9.29 -8.08
CA LEU A 37 -6.59 10.30 -8.76
C LEU A 37 -5.09 9.97 -8.72
N ILE A 38 -4.59 9.57 -7.55
CA ILE A 38 -3.19 9.15 -7.37
C ILE A 38 -2.88 7.96 -8.29
N ASN A 39 -3.69 6.90 -8.27
CA ASN A 39 -3.47 5.74 -9.16
C ASN A 39 -3.51 6.10 -10.65
N LYS A 40 -4.31 7.10 -11.04
CA LYS A 40 -4.46 7.52 -12.44
C LYS A 40 -3.29 8.38 -12.93
N TYR A 41 -2.80 9.31 -12.12
CA TYR A 41 -1.77 10.28 -12.51
C TYR A 41 -0.35 9.91 -12.05
N PHE A 42 -0.26 9.17 -10.94
CA PHE A 42 0.98 8.60 -10.38
C PHE A 42 0.78 7.10 -10.15
N PRO A 43 0.63 6.30 -11.21
CA PRO A 43 0.61 4.86 -11.06
C PRO A 43 1.92 4.45 -10.39
N GLU A 44 1.84 3.96 -9.15
CA GLU A 44 2.96 3.27 -8.54
C GLU A 44 3.32 2.12 -9.47
N LYS A 45 4.52 2.19 -10.07
CA LYS A 45 5.12 1.03 -10.71
C LYS A 45 5.34 0.02 -9.60
N ILE A 46 4.37 -0.86 -9.40
CA ILE A 46 4.55 -2.07 -8.63
C ILE A 46 5.82 -2.69 -9.22
N PRO A 47 6.90 -2.84 -8.43
CA PRO A 47 8.04 -3.60 -8.91
C PRO A 47 7.47 -4.95 -9.30
N GLU A 48 7.58 -5.32 -10.58
CA GLU A 48 7.32 -6.70 -10.96
C GLU A 48 8.12 -7.55 -9.98
N VAL A 49 7.43 -8.36 -9.19
CA VAL A 49 8.08 -9.40 -8.41
C VAL A 49 8.57 -10.36 -9.47
N ILE A 50 9.76 -10.08 -10.00
CA ILE A 50 10.48 -10.98 -10.88
C ILE A 50 10.58 -12.27 -10.06
N PRO A 51 9.98 -13.38 -10.50
CA PRO A 51 10.18 -14.63 -9.80
C PRO A 51 11.69 -14.83 -9.76
N THR A 52 12.26 -14.85 -8.55
CA THR A 52 13.67 -15.18 -8.35
C THR A 52 13.83 -16.60 -8.89
N THR A 53 14.17 -16.67 -10.17
CA THR A 53 14.55 -17.90 -10.82
C THR A 53 15.79 -18.33 -10.06
N SER A 54 15.67 -19.44 -9.35
CA SER A 54 16.72 -20.01 -8.51
C SER A 54 18.10 -19.77 -9.14
N ASN A 55 18.89 -18.94 -8.48
CA ASN A 55 20.16 -18.37 -8.94
C ASN A 55 21.30 -19.41 -9.04
N ALA A 56 21.01 -20.67 -9.30
CA ALA A 56 22.02 -21.73 -9.41
C ALA A 56 23.12 -21.37 -10.45
N THR A 57 22.73 -20.71 -11.54
CA THR A 57 23.66 -20.21 -12.56
C THR A 57 24.47 -19.00 -12.08
N GLN A 58 23.87 -18.06 -11.33
CA GLN A 58 24.59 -16.89 -10.79
C GLN A 58 25.62 -17.32 -9.74
N GLU A 59 25.25 -18.22 -8.83
CA GLU A 59 26.15 -18.82 -7.84
C GLU A 59 27.33 -19.53 -8.53
N ALA A 60 27.07 -20.31 -9.59
CA ALA A 60 28.13 -20.95 -10.38
C ALA A 60 29.07 -19.93 -11.04
N HIS A 61 28.56 -18.81 -11.55
CA HIS A 61 29.38 -17.74 -12.11
C HIS A 61 30.22 -17.02 -11.06
N HIS A 62 29.68 -16.78 -9.85
CA HIS A 62 30.43 -16.18 -8.76
C HIS A 62 31.57 -17.09 -8.29
N VAL A 63 31.31 -18.39 -8.13
CA VAL A 63 32.34 -19.38 -7.78
C VAL A 63 33.43 -19.46 -8.85
N ALA A 64 33.05 -19.48 -10.14
CA ALA A 64 34.02 -19.49 -11.24
C ALA A 64 34.90 -18.23 -11.27
N ALA A 65 34.32 -17.05 -11.01
CA ALA A 65 35.06 -15.79 -10.95
C ALA A 65 36.08 -15.76 -9.79
N ILE A 66 35.70 -16.27 -8.62
CA ILE A 66 36.59 -16.38 -7.46
C ILE A 66 37.75 -17.34 -7.77
N ILE A 67 37.47 -18.51 -8.36
CA ILE A 67 38.50 -19.49 -8.74
C ILE A 67 39.46 -18.89 -9.77
N ALA A 68 38.94 -18.17 -10.76
CA ALA A 68 39.76 -17.49 -11.77
C ALA A 68 40.71 -16.48 -11.12
N ALA A 69 40.21 -15.63 -10.23
CA ALA A 69 41.01 -14.64 -9.50
C ALA A 69 42.13 -15.28 -8.67
N ILE A 70 41.83 -16.37 -7.95
CA ILE A 70 42.83 -17.10 -7.16
C ILE A 70 43.87 -17.78 -8.06
N SER A 71 43.43 -18.36 -9.17
CA SER A 71 44.34 -19.02 -10.12
C SER A 71 45.31 -18.03 -10.77
N GLU A 72 44.85 -16.83 -11.10
CA GLU A 72 45.67 -15.77 -11.70
C GLU A 72 46.63 -15.17 -10.66
N PHE A 73 46.19 -14.99 -9.42
CA PHE A 73 47.08 -14.56 -8.33
C PHE A 73 48.21 -15.55 -8.08
N ARG A 74 47.90 -16.86 -8.06
CA ARG A 74 48.90 -17.92 -7.85
C ARG A 74 49.85 -18.11 -9.04
N LYS A 75 49.45 -17.70 -10.25
CA LYS A 75 50.28 -17.74 -11.45
C LYS A 75 51.21 -16.52 -11.57
N ASN A 76 50.84 -15.40 -10.93
CA ASN A 76 51.65 -14.17 -10.87
C ASN A 76 52.48 -14.04 -9.57
N GLN A 77 52.42 -15.03 -8.68
CA GLN A 77 53.36 -15.27 -7.59
C GLN A 77 54.36 -16.34 -8.00
#